data_AF-A0A952EXY1-F1
#
_entry.id   AF-A0A952EXY1-F1
#
_cell.length_a   1.000
_cell.length_b   1.000
_cell.length_c   1.000
_cell.angle_alpha   90.00
_cell.angle_beta   90.00
_cell.angle_gamma   90.00
#
_symmetry.space_group_name_H-M   'P 1'
#
loop_
_entity.id
_entity.type
_entity.pdbx_description
1 polymer ?
#
loop_
_entity_poly.entity_id
_entity_poly.type
_entity_poly.pdbx_seq_one_letter_code
_entity_poly.pdbx_strand_id
1 'polypeptide(L)'
;MPRTDNDTWDLASSVGVTATGVAAARALASREPNPLINDPFAEPLVKAVGADVFTKMLSGEIELSEDDAAFNPRRMAEGMAVRTRYFDDFFTAATDSGLRQAVILASGLDSRAYRMSWPAGTALFEVDLPQVIEFKTRTLTDLGAEPTTDLRVVGVDLRNDWPAALRAKGFDVATTTAWIAEGLLVYLPPNAQDQL
;
A
#
# COMPACT_ATOMS: atom_id res chain seq x y z
N MET A 1 -0.81 20.32 10.15
CA MET A 1 -0.65 20.09 11.61
C MET A 1 0.31 18.93 11.80
N PRO A 2 1.27 18.99 12.73
CA PRO A 2 2.07 17.83 13.10
C PRO A 2 1.17 16.77 13.73
N ARG A 3 1.34 15.51 13.31
CA ARG A 3 0.58 14.35 13.83
C ARG A 3 0.96 14.05 15.27
N THR A 4 0.05 13.43 16.03
CA THR A 4 0.26 13.11 17.45
C THR A 4 0.27 11.61 17.70
N ASP A 5 0.84 11.20 18.84
CA ASP A 5 0.99 9.81 19.24
C ASP A 5 -0.34 9.03 19.35
N ASN A 6 -1.49 9.72 19.32
CA ASN A 6 -2.84 9.17 19.42
C ASN A 6 -3.65 9.24 18.12
N ASP A 7 -3.03 9.48 16.96
CA ASP A 7 -3.76 9.47 15.70
C ASP A 7 -4.43 8.09 15.51
N THR A 8 -5.76 8.09 15.50
CA THR A 8 -6.60 6.91 15.26
C THR A 8 -6.77 6.70 13.77
N TRP A 9 -6.75 5.44 13.35
CA TRP A 9 -7.07 5.05 11.98
C TRP A 9 -8.56 4.70 11.87
N ASP A 10 -9.22 5.33 10.92
CA ASP A 10 -10.54 4.96 10.44
C ASP A 10 -10.48 5.01 8.91
N LEU A 11 -11.16 4.07 8.24
CA LEU A 11 -11.16 3.96 6.78
C LEU A 11 -11.59 5.28 6.11
N ALA A 12 -12.51 6.00 6.76
CA ALA A 12 -13.03 7.28 6.29
C ALA A 12 -12.30 8.51 6.85
N SER A 13 -11.31 8.37 7.75
CA SER A 13 -10.65 9.53 8.37
C SER A 13 -9.15 9.33 8.69
N SER A 14 -8.41 10.45 8.77
CA SER A 14 -6.97 10.47 9.04
C SER A 14 -6.13 9.66 8.03
N VAL A 15 -5.39 8.65 8.46
CA VAL A 15 -4.49 7.82 7.64
C VAL A 15 -5.26 7.03 6.57
N GLY A 16 -6.52 6.65 6.82
CA GLY A 16 -7.38 5.98 5.84
C GLY A 16 -7.65 6.83 4.59
N VAL A 17 -7.77 8.16 4.75
CA VAL A 17 -7.99 9.10 3.64
C VAL A 17 -6.77 9.15 2.71
N THR A 18 -5.55 9.18 3.29
CA THR A 18 -4.33 9.18 2.48
C THR A 18 -4.16 7.86 1.73
N ALA A 19 -4.34 6.72 2.40
CA ALA A 19 -4.25 5.40 1.78
C ALA A 19 -5.25 5.23 0.62
N THR A 20 -6.47 5.71 0.81
CA THR A 20 -7.52 5.69 -0.21
C THR A 20 -7.19 6.63 -1.37
N GLY A 21 -6.67 7.83 -1.10
CA GLY A 21 -6.28 8.77 -2.15
C GLY A 21 -5.15 8.27 -3.04
N VAL A 22 -4.11 7.64 -2.47
CA VAL A 22 -3.01 7.07 -3.26
C VAL A 22 -3.44 5.82 -4.04
N ALA A 23 -4.35 5.00 -3.49
CA ALA A 23 -4.95 3.91 -4.23
C ALA A 23 -5.81 4.43 -5.40
N ALA A 24 -6.59 5.48 -5.19
CA ALA A 24 -7.37 6.10 -6.26
C ALA A 24 -6.46 6.68 -7.37
N ALA A 25 -5.33 7.28 -7.00
CA ALA A 25 -4.32 7.72 -7.98
C ALA A 25 -3.71 6.55 -8.76
N ARG A 26 -3.46 5.38 -8.14
CA ARG A 26 -3.03 4.16 -8.87
C ARG A 26 -4.10 3.64 -9.82
N ALA A 27 -5.37 3.67 -9.41
CA ALA A 27 -6.48 3.30 -10.27
C ALA A 27 -6.57 4.22 -11.50
N LEU A 28 -6.44 5.54 -11.33
CA LEU A 28 -6.38 6.48 -12.44
C LEU A 28 -5.19 6.21 -13.36
N ALA A 29 -3.99 6.02 -12.79
CA ALA A 29 -2.79 5.70 -13.55
C ALA A 29 -2.91 4.40 -14.37
N SER A 30 -3.62 3.40 -13.85
CA SER A 30 -3.84 2.11 -14.53
C SER A 30 -4.82 2.21 -15.70
N ARG A 31 -5.62 3.28 -15.79
CA ARG A 31 -6.58 3.53 -16.86
C ARG A 31 -6.02 4.36 -18.02
N GLU A 32 -4.79 4.87 -17.90
CA GLU A 32 -4.17 5.63 -18.99
C GLU A 32 -4.01 4.76 -20.25
N PRO A 33 -4.03 5.34 -21.47
CA PRO A 33 -3.92 4.56 -22.70
C PRO A 33 -2.63 3.72 -22.81
N ASN A 34 -1.54 4.20 -22.21
CA ASN A 34 -0.25 3.53 -22.15
C ASN A 34 0.27 3.55 -20.69
N PRO A 35 -0.34 2.75 -19.79
CA PRO A 35 -0.14 2.94 -18.36
C PRO A 35 1.23 2.38 -17.93
N LEU A 36 1.97 3.13 -17.09
CA LEU A 36 3.27 2.70 -16.57
C LEU A 36 3.16 1.54 -15.56
N ILE A 37 2.00 1.44 -14.90
CA ILE A 37 1.65 0.41 -13.93
C ILE A 37 0.27 -0.16 -14.24
N ASN A 38 -0.04 -1.34 -13.72
CA ASN A 38 -1.38 -1.89 -13.73
C ASN A 38 -1.70 -2.45 -12.34
N ASP A 39 -2.56 -1.75 -11.60
CA ASP A 39 -3.08 -2.18 -10.30
C ASP A 39 -4.59 -2.47 -10.43
N PRO A 40 -4.99 -3.71 -10.79
CA PRO A 40 -6.40 -4.04 -11.02
C PRO A 40 -7.24 -4.01 -9.74
N PHE A 41 -6.60 -4.01 -8.56
CA PHE A 41 -7.27 -4.05 -7.26
C PHE A 41 -7.46 -2.67 -6.63
N ALA A 42 -6.73 -1.65 -7.11
CA ALA A 42 -6.80 -0.30 -6.59
C ALA A 42 -8.22 0.28 -6.61
N GLU A 43 -8.90 0.23 -7.75
CA GLU A 43 -10.27 0.77 -7.88
C GLU A 43 -11.30 0.02 -7.02
N PRO A 44 -11.37 -1.33 -7.06
CA PRO A 44 -12.27 -2.09 -6.18
C PRO A 44 -12.03 -1.81 -4.69
N LEU A 45 -10.77 -1.74 -4.26
CA LEU A 45 -10.41 -1.41 -2.88
C LEU A 45 -10.91 -0.02 -2.49
N VAL A 46 -10.70 1.00 -3.34
CA VAL A 46 -11.20 2.36 -3.10
C VAL A 46 -12.73 2.40 -3.01
N LYS A 47 -13.43 1.68 -3.90
CA LYS A 47 -14.91 1.60 -3.85
C LYS A 47 -15.39 0.94 -2.56
N ALA A 48 -14.71 -0.11 -2.09
CA ALA A 48 -15.04 -0.81 -0.86
C ALA A 48 -14.82 0.03 0.41
N VAL A 49 -13.88 0.99 0.39
CA VAL A 49 -13.71 1.96 1.49
C VAL A 49 -14.97 2.82 1.65
N GLY A 50 -15.67 3.13 0.55
CA GLY A 50 -16.90 3.92 0.56
C GLY A 50 -16.68 5.42 0.82
N ALA A 51 -15.45 5.92 0.67
CA ALA A 51 -15.15 7.35 0.76
C ALA A 51 -15.67 8.08 -0.48
N ASP A 52 -16.86 8.69 -0.35
CA ASP A 52 -17.64 9.31 -1.42
C ASP A 52 -16.82 10.24 -2.34
N VAL A 53 -15.89 11.01 -1.79
CA VAL A 53 -15.00 11.90 -2.57
C VAL A 53 -14.11 11.15 -3.55
N PHE A 54 -13.52 10.02 -3.15
CA PHE A 54 -12.63 9.25 -4.03
C PHE A 54 -13.41 8.37 -5.00
N THR A 55 -14.57 7.88 -4.59
CA THR A 55 -15.49 7.17 -5.50
C THR A 55 -15.97 8.10 -6.62
N LYS A 56 -16.37 9.33 -6.28
CA LYS A 56 -16.80 10.35 -7.25
C LYS A 56 -15.66 10.86 -8.14
N MET A 57 -14.44 10.95 -7.59
CA MET A 57 -13.25 11.22 -8.39
C MET A 57 -13.01 10.11 -9.43
N LEU A 58 -13.15 8.84 -9.04
CA LEU A 58 -12.96 7.70 -9.94
C LEU A 58 -14.09 7.55 -10.98
N SER A 59 -15.32 8.00 -10.69
CA SER A 59 -16.42 8.01 -11.66
C SER A 59 -16.40 9.20 -12.61
N GLY A 60 -15.54 10.20 -12.37
CA GLY A 60 -15.49 11.44 -13.15
C GLY A 60 -16.60 12.44 -12.78
N GLU A 61 -17.33 12.20 -11.69
CA GLU A 61 -18.37 13.10 -11.19
C GLU A 61 -17.80 14.36 -10.52
N ILE A 62 -16.56 14.29 -10.02
CA ILE A 62 -15.82 15.47 -9.57
C ILE A 62 -14.80 15.82 -10.65
N GLU A 63 -15.09 16.86 -11.42
CA GLU A 63 -14.11 17.52 -12.26
C GLU A 63 -13.15 18.31 -11.37
N LEU A 64 -12.00 17.72 -11.09
CA LEU A 64 -10.91 18.40 -10.39
C LEU A 64 -10.25 19.36 -11.40
N SER A 65 -10.21 20.65 -11.06
CA SER A 65 -9.72 21.69 -11.96
C SER A 65 -8.30 21.40 -12.43
N GLU A 66 -8.07 21.34 -13.74
CA GLU A 66 -6.73 21.15 -14.32
C GLU A 66 -5.77 22.31 -13.98
N ASP A 67 -6.33 23.49 -13.68
CA ASP A 67 -5.64 24.75 -13.41
C ASP A 67 -5.04 24.85 -12.00
N ASP A 68 -5.48 24.01 -11.05
CA ASP A 68 -4.85 23.93 -9.73
C ASP A 68 -3.65 22.99 -9.80
N ALA A 69 -2.45 23.56 -9.89
CA ALA A 69 -1.21 22.79 -9.95
C ALA A 69 -1.01 21.86 -8.73
N ALA A 70 -1.65 22.12 -7.59
CA ALA A 70 -1.60 21.30 -6.39
C ALA A 70 -2.64 20.17 -6.37
N PHE A 71 -3.72 20.28 -7.15
CA PHE A 71 -4.83 19.31 -7.21
C PHE A 71 -5.10 18.75 -8.60
N ASN A 72 -4.08 18.76 -9.48
CA ASN A 72 -4.18 18.16 -10.80
C ASN A 72 -4.18 16.61 -10.70
N PRO A 73 -5.30 15.93 -11.01
CA PRO A 73 -5.43 14.47 -10.83
C PRO A 73 -4.50 13.70 -11.74
N ARG A 74 -4.23 14.24 -12.93
CA ARG A 74 -3.29 13.66 -13.89
C ARG A 74 -1.88 13.65 -13.32
N ARG A 75 -1.40 14.77 -12.76
CA ARG A 75 -0.09 14.82 -12.09
C ARG A 75 -0.02 13.89 -10.89
N MET A 76 -1.09 13.80 -10.10
CA MET A 76 -1.15 12.85 -8.98
C MET A 76 -1.05 11.40 -9.47
N ALA A 77 -1.80 11.04 -10.52
CA ALA A 77 -1.75 9.72 -11.14
C ALA A 77 -0.36 9.42 -11.72
N GLU A 78 0.24 10.33 -12.49
CA GLU A 78 1.58 10.21 -13.06
C GLU A 78 2.65 10.02 -11.95
N GLY A 79 2.62 10.87 -10.92
CA GLY A 79 3.52 10.76 -9.78
C GLY A 79 3.35 9.44 -9.02
N MET A 80 2.11 9.00 -8.85
CA MET A 80 1.80 7.71 -8.23
C MET A 80 2.24 6.52 -9.10
N ALA A 81 2.13 6.64 -10.42
CA ALA A 81 2.58 5.63 -11.36
C ALA A 81 4.09 5.42 -11.24
N VAL A 82 4.87 6.50 -11.24
CA VAL A 82 6.33 6.46 -11.06
C VAL A 82 6.70 5.88 -9.69
N ARG A 83 6.04 6.33 -8.62
CA ARG A 83 6.28 5.83 -7.26
C ARG A 83 6.01 4.33 -7.16
N THR A 84 4.87 3.88 -7.69
CA THR A 84 4.49 2.47 -7.68
C THR A 84 5.48 1.64 -8.48
N ARG A 85 5.83 2.10 -9.69
CA ARG A 85 6.78 1.43 -10.58
C ARG A 85 8.16 1.27 -9.94
N TYR A 86 8.65 2.31 -9.26
CA TYR A 86 9.94 2.27 -8.57
C TYR A 86 10.01 1.13 -7.54
N PHE A 87 8.99 1.00 -6.70
CA PHE A 87 8.92 -0.05 -5.68
C PHE A 87 8.63 -1.44 -6.27
N ASP A 88 7.89 -1.52 -7.38
CA ASP A 88 7.69 -2.78 -8.13
C ASP A 88 9.01 -3.27 -8.72
N ASP A 89 9.78 -2.39 -9.36
CA ASP A 89 11.10 -2.69 -9.92
C ASP A 89 12.08 -3.07 -8.81
N PHE A 90 12.02 -2.41 -7.64
CA PHE A 90 12.81 -2.78 -6.46
C PHE A 90 12.56 -4.23 -6.02
N PHE A 91 11.30 -4.62 -5.83
CA PHE A 91 11.00 -6.00 -5.43
C PHE A 91 11.35 -7.01 -6.53
N THR A 92 11.10 -6.66 -7.79
CA THR A 92 11.49 -7.51 -8.93
C THR A 92 13.00 -7.76 -8.91
N ALA A 93 13.81 -6.71 -8.86
CA ALA A 93 15.27 -6.81 -8.80
C ALA A 93 15.77 -7.58 -7.56
N ALA A 94 15.15 -7.35 -6.39
CA ALA A 94 15.46 -8.09 -5.17
C ALA A 94 15.22 -9.59 -5.37
N THR A 95 14.07 -9.97 -5.90
CA THR A 95 13.73 -11.39 -6.12
C THR A 95 14.57 -12.05 -7.23
N ASP A 96 14.92 -11.29 -8.27
CA ASP A 96 15.83 -11.73 -9.35
C ASP A 96 17.24 -11.99 -8.82
N SER A 97 17.69 -11.23 -7.81
CA SER A 97 18.96 -11.50 -7.11
C SER A 97 18.91 -12.67 -6.13
N GLY A 98 17.77 -13.36 -6.01
CA GLY A 98 17.61 -14.57 -5.22
C GLY A 98 16.97 -14.37 -3.84
N LEU A 99 16.59 -13.16 -3.44
CA LEU A 99 15.88 -12.96 -2.17
C LEU A 99 14.50 -13.63 -2.21
N ARG A 100 14.11 -14.24 -1.10
CA ARG A 100 12.82 -14.93 -0.92
C ARG A 100 12.06 -14.45 0.32
N GLN A 101 12.51 -13.36 0.94
CA GLN A 101 11.82 -12.74 2.06
C GLN A 101 11.66 -11.24 1.77
N ALA A 102 10.43 -10.76 1.81
CA ALA A 102 10.07 -9.38 1.52
C ALA A 102 9.11 -8.84 2.58
N VAL A 103 9.20 -7.55 2.91
CA VAL A 103 8.35 -6.90 3.91
C VAL A 103 7.85 -5.55 3.39
N ILE A 104 6.56 -5.30 3.58
CA ILE A 104 5.90 -4.01 3.34
C ILE A 104 5.44 -3.46 4.69
N LEU A 105 6.08 -2.38 5.13
CA LEU A 105 5.67 -1.65 6.33
C LEU A 105 4.57 -0.65 6.00
N ALA A 106 3.54 -0.59 6.85
CA ALA A 106 2.33 0.21 6.64
C ALA A 106 1.71 -0.07 5.26
N SER A 107 1.45 -1.35 4.99
CA SER A 107 1.03 -1.84 3.66
C SER A 107 -0.25 -1.21 3.10
N GLY A 108 -1.12 -0.66 3.93
CA GLY A 108 -2.34 0.03 3.52
C GLY A 108 -3.14 -0.79 2.51
N LEU A 109 -3.47 -0.13 1.39
CA LEU A 109 -4.16 -0.71 0.25
C LEU A 109 -3.20 -1.20 -0.86
N ASP A 110 -1.93 -1.46 -0.53
CA ASP A 110 -0.98 -2.10 -1.45
C ASP A 110 -1.49 -3.49 -1.83
N SER A 111 -1.45 -3.79 -3.13
CA SER A 111 -1.93 -5.01 -3.76
C SER A 111 -0.80 -5.85 -4.40
N ARG A 112 0.48 -5.53 -4.16
CA ARG A 112 1.65 -6.23 -4.75
C ARG A 112 1.63 -7.74 -4.50
N ALA A 113 1.14 -8.17 -3.33
CA ALA A 113 0.96 -9.58 -2.99
C ALA A 113 -0.03 -10.32 -3.92
N TYR A 114 -0.88 -9.58 -4.64
CA TYR A 114 -1.96 -10.11 -5.47
C TYR A 114 -1.74 -9.84 -6.96
N ARG A 115 -0.97 -8.82 -7.34
CA ARG A 115 -0.78 -8.42 -8.76
C ARG A 115 0.62 -8.66 -9.33
N MET A 116 1.65 -8.75 -8.49
CA MET A 116 3.02 -8.99 -8.98
C MET A 116 3.29 -10.49 -9.15
N SER A 117 4.22 -10.83 -10.05
CA SER A 117 4.75 -12.19 -10.15
C SER A 117 5.88 -12.36 -9.15
N TRP A 118 5.76 -13.34 -8.25
CA TRP A 118 6.79 -13.65 -7.26
C TRP A 118 7.41 -15.02 -7.56
N PRO A 119 8.74 -15.19 -7.44
CA PRO A 119 9.35 -16.50 -7.56
C PRO A 119 8.84 -17.47 -6.48
N ALA A 120 8.73 -18.75 -6.82
CA ALA A 120 8.29 -19.79 -5.89
C ALA A 120 9.14 -19.80 -4.60
N GLY A 121 8.47 -19.97 -3.47
CA GLY A 121 9.08 -19.95 -2.14
C GLY A 121 9.35 -18.53 -1.59
N THR A 122 8.91 -17.48 -2.29
CA THR A 122 8.95 -16.12 -1.73
C THR A 122 7.87 -15.95 -0.67
N ALA A 123 8.25 -15.48 0.50
CA ALA A 123 7.33 -15.03 1.54
C ALA A 123 7.29 -13.50 1.55
N LEU A 124 6.08 -12.95 1.45
CA LEU A 124 5.82 -11.52 1.55
C LEU A 124 5.06 -11.24 2.84
N PHE A 125 5.65 -10.40 3.69
CA PHE A 125 5.02 -9.96 4.93
C PHE A 125 4.42 -8.57 4.74
N GLU A 126 3.16 -8.43 5.11
CA GLU A 126 2.51 -7.13 5.18
C GLU A 126 2.27 -6.77 6.64
N VAL A 127 2.84 -5.65 7.08
CA VAL A 127 2.72 -5.14 8.44
C VAL A 127 1.87 -3.88 8.41
N ASP A 128 0.73 -3.90 9.09
CA ASP A 128 -0.13 -2.73 9.27
C ASP A 128 -1.09 -2.94 10.42
N LEU A 129 -1.85 -1.90 10.77
CA LEU A 129 -2.91 -1.95 11.76
C LEU A 129 -3.86 -3.12 11.49
N PRO A 130 -4.31 -3.84 12.54
CA PRO A 130 -5.20 -4.99 12.39
C PRO A 130 -6.42 -4.72 11.51
N GLN A 131 -7.05 -3.55 11.65
CA GLN A 131 -8.27 -3.20 10.91
C GLN A 131 -7.99 -2.94 9.41
N VAL A 132 -6.81 -2.42 9.06
CA VAL A 132 -6.38 -2.23 7.67
C VAL A 132 -6.21 -3.58 6.99
N ILE A 133 -5.47 -4.47 7.64
CA ILE A 133 -5.21 -5.83 7.16
C ILE A 133 -6.53 -6.57 6.98
N GLU A 134 -7.39 -6.58 7.99
CA GLU A 134 -8.69 -7.26 7.93
C GLU A 134 -9.55 -6.73 6.77
N PHE A 135 -9.64 -5.41 6.62
CA PHE A 135 -10.39 -4.78 5.54
C PHE A 135 -9.87 -5.19 4.16
N LYS A 136 -8.56 -5.07 3.92
CA LYS A 136 -7.95 -5.38 2.62
C LYS A 136 -8.11 -6.86 2.29
N THR A 137 -7.77 -7.74 3.24
CA THR A 137 -7.89 -9.20 3.04
C THR A 137 -9.33 -9.58 2.72
N ARG A 138 -10.31 -9.15 3.51
CA ARG A 138 -11.73 -9.46 3.25
C ARG A 138 -12.17 -8.95 1.87
N THR A 139 -11.86 -7.70 1.55
CA THR A 139 -12.28 -7.10 0.28
C THR A 139 -11.69 -7.84 -0.92
N LEU A 140 -10.41 -8.23 -0.87
CA LEU A 140 -9.77 -8.98 -1.94
C LEU A 140 -10.31 -10.41 -2.05
N THR A 141 -10.58 -11.07 -0.93
CA THR A 141 -11.25 -12.38 -0.92
C THR A 141 -12.65 -12.32 -1.51
N ASP A 142 -13.45 -11.29 -1.18
CA ASP A 142 -14.80 -11.10 -1.73
C ASP A 142 -14.78 -10.85 -3.25
N LEU A 143 -13.67 -10.33 -3.78
CA LEU A 143 -13.42 -10.17 -5.22
C LEU A 143 -12.89 -11.45 -5.89
N GLY A 144 -12.65 -12.52 -5.13
CA GLY A 144 -12.05 -13.76 -5.62
C GLY A 144 -10.56 -13.64 -5.96
N ALA A 145 -9.87 -12.65 -5.39
CA ALA A 145 -8.44 -12.45 -5.60
C ALA A 145 -7.62 -13.34 -4.65
N GLU A 146 -6.75 -14.15 -5.22
CA GLU A 146 -5.80 -14.97 -4.48
C GLU A 146 -4.40 -14.34 -4.53
N PRO A 147 -3.62 -14.37 -3.43
CA PRO A 147 -2.22 -13.95 -3.46
C PRO A 147 -1.40 -14.76 -4.46
N THR A 148 -0.44 -14.12 -5.11
CA THR A 148 0.50 -14.73 -6.07
C THR A 148 1.78 -15.23 -5.40
N THR A 149 1.85 -15.18 -4.06
CA THR A 149 3.01 -15.51 -3.23
C THR A 149 2.57 -16.01 -1.85
N ASP A 150 3.49 -16.52 -1.02
CA ASP A 150 3.20 -16.83 0.38
C ASP A 150 3.02 -15.52 1.16
N LEU A 151 1.78 -15.00 1.18
CA LEU A 151 1.41 -13.78 1.86
C LEU A 151 1.17 -14.04 3.35
N ARG A 152 1.92 -13.34 4.20
CA ARG A 152 1.83 -13.42 5.65
C ARG A 152 1.48 -12.07 6.26
N VAL A 153 0.20 -11.89 6.57
CA VAL A 153 -0.30 -10.64 7.15
C VAL A 153 0.00 -10.54 8.65
N VAL A 154 0.49 -9.38 9.08
CA VAL A 154 0.92 -9.08 10.46
C VAL A 154 0.12 -7.85 10.93
N GLY A 155 -1.03 -8.10 11.54
CA GLY A 155 -1.88 -7.05 12.11
C GLY A 155 -1.30 -6.47 13.40
N VAL A 156 -0.57 -5.36 13.31
CA VAL A 156 0.07 -4.66 14.43
C VAL A 156 0.36 -3.20 14.06
N ASP A 157 0.22 -2.29 15.01
CA ASP A 157 0.68 -0.90 14.85
C ASP A 157 2.22 -0.83 14.89
N LEU A 158 2.84 -0.10 13.95
CA LEU A 158 4.30 0.09 13.91
C LEU A 158 4.86 0.84 15.13
N ARG A 159 4.01 1.46 15.95
CA ARG A 159 4.37 2.06 17.25
C ARG A 159 4.48 1.03 18.38
N ASN A 160 3.97 -0.19 18.19
CA ASN A 160 4.01 -1.28 19.16
C ASN A 160 5.17 -2.25 18.83
N ASP A 161 5.25 -3.40 19.54
CA ASP A 161 6.24 -4.45 19.28
C ASP A 161 5.92 -5.27 18.02
N TRP A 162 5.92 -4.59 16.87
CA TRP A 162 5.75 -5.19 15.56
C TRP A 162 6.89 -6.15 15.18
N PRO A 163 8.16 -6.00 15.63
CA PRO A 163 9.20 -6.99 15.33
C PRO A 163 8.91 -8.35 15.97
N ALA A 164 8.38 -8.40 17.19
CA ALA A 164 7.95 -9.66 17.79
C ALA A 164 6.77 -10.28 17.04
N ALA A 165 5.77 -9.47 16.66
CA ALA A 165 4.62 -9.94 15.88
C ALA A 165 5.05 -10.49 14.50
N LEU A 166 6.00 -9.83 13.84
CA LEU A 166 6.56 -10.25 12.56
C LEU A 166 7.28 -11.61 12.67
N ARG A 167 8.13 -11.80 13.68
CA ARG A 167 8.78 -13.09 13.97
C ARG A 167 7.76 -14.19 14.27
N ALA A 168 6.70 -13.88 15.00
CA ALA A 168 5.62 -14.83 15.29
C ALA A 168 4.88 -15.30 14.02
N LYS A 169 4.96 -14.55 12.91
CA LYS A 169 4.46 -14.95 11.58
C LYS A 169 5.50 -15.70 10.74
N GLY A 170 6.62 -16.09 11.34
CA GLY A 170 7.65 -16.90 10.68
C GLY A 170 8.64 -16.10 9.86
N PHE A 171 8.82 -14.81 10.16
CA PHE A 171 9.93 -14.02 9.63
C PHE A 171 11.26 -14.54 10.17
N ASP A 172 12.21 -14.81 9.27
CA ASP A 172 13.54 -15.28 9.62
C ASP A 172 14.55 -14.12 9.62
N VAL A 173 15.05 -13.78 10.81
CA VAL A 173 16.04 -12.70 11.00
C VAL A 173 17.42 -13.04 10.39
N ALA A 174 17.70 -14.30 10.08
CA ALA A 174 18.96 -14.72 9.48
C ALA A 174 18.95 -14.62 7.94
N THR A 175 17.77 -14.40 7.33
CA THR A 175 17.59 -14.34 5.88
C THR A 175 17.61 -12.89 5.38
N THR A 176 18.36 -12.62 4.31
CA THR A 176 18.38 -11.31 3.64
C THR A 176 16.98 -10.94 3.16
N THR A 177 16.54 -9.73 3.50
CA THR A 177 15.16 -9.29 3.32
C THR A 177 15.09 -8.00 2.50
N ALA A 178 14.15 -7.93 1.57
CA ALA A 178 13.79 -6.70 0.88
C ALA A 178 12.70 -5.95 1.66
N TRP A 179 12.96 -4.71 2.06
CA TRP A 179 12.03 -3.90 2.85
C TRP A 179 11.55 -2.69 2.05
N ILE A 180 10.26 -2.38 2.13
CA ILE A 180 9.74 -1.08 1.69
C ILE A 180 8.95 -0.40 2.82
N ALA A 181 9.09 0.92 2.88
CA ALA A 181 8.34 1.83 3.73
C ALA A 181 7.75 2.94 2.85
N GLU A 182 6.85 2.56 1.93
CA GLU A 182 6.29 3.48 0.93
C GLU A 182 5.29 4.46 1.57
N GLY A 183 5.54 5.77 1.41
CA GLY A 183 4.61 6.79 1.90
C GLY A 183 4.45 6.79 3.42
N LEU A 184 5.43 6.31 4.17
CA LEU A 184 5.38 6.18 5.62
C LEU A 184 6.14 7.30 6.34
N LEU A 185 7.43 7.49 6.02
CA LEU A 185 8.36 8.26 6.86
C LEU A 185 7.94 9.72 7.09
N VAL A 186 7.34 10.37 6.09
CA VAL A 186 6.79 11.74 6.18
C VAL A 186 5.74 11.92 7.29
N TYR A 187 5.16 10.82 7.76
CA TYR A 187 4.11 10.81 8.78
C TYR A 187 4.60 10.43 10.17
N LEU A 188 5.86 10.05 10.31
CA LEU A 188 6.44 9.67 11.58
C LEU A 188 7.15 10.88 12.22
N PRO A 189 7.00 11.07 13.54
CA PRO A 189 7.92 11.90 14.30
C PRO A 189 9.38 11.43 14.11
N PRO A 190 10.39 12.33 14.18
CA PRO A 190 11.78 11.96 13.91
C PRO A 190 12.29 10.77 14.74
N ASN A 191 11.96 10.71 16.03
CA ASN A 191 12.34 9.59 16.90
C ASN A 191 11.68 8.27 16.49
N ALA A 192 10.46 8.30 15.97
CA ALA A 192 9.77 7.11 15.46
C ALA A 192 10.39 6.64 14.13
N GLN A 193 10.88 7.56 13.30
CA GLN A 193 11.63 7.21 12.10
C GLN A 193 12.98 6.53 12.44
N ASP A 194 13.68 6.99 13.49
CA ASP A 194 14.95 6.37 13.94
C ASP A 194 14.76 4.99 14.58
N GLN A 195 13.55 4.71 15.11
CA GLN A 195 13.21 3.45 15.79
C GLN A 195 12.60 2.38 14.86
N LEU A 196 12.23 2.75 13.64
CA LEU A 196 11.66 1.86 12.63
C LEU A 196 12.71 0.88 12.09
#